data_AF-A0A963RMH6-F1
#
_entry.id   AF-A0A963RMH6-F1
#
_cell.length_a   1.000
_cell.length_b   1.000
_cell.length_c   1.000
_cell.angle_alpha   90.00
_cell.angle_beta   90.00
_cell.angle_gamma   90.00
#
_symmetry.space_group_name_H-M   'P 1'
#
loop_
_entity.id
_entity.type
_entity.pdbx_description
1 polymer ?
#
loop_
_entity_poly.entity_id
_entity_poly.type
_entity_poly.pdbx_seq_one_letter_code
_entity_poly.pdbx_strand_id
1 'polypeptide(L)'
;VIAQAVEPKSKSDQEKMGLALSRLAAEDPSFRVRTDEESGQTIIAGMGELHLDILVDRMKREFKVEANIGAPQVAYRETITREAEIDYTHKKQSGGSGQFARVKLVLSPAEAGEGFVFESEIVGGSVPKEYIPGVQKGVASVMTSGVLAGFPMVDVKVRLIDGAYHDVDSSVLAFEIASRAAFREGINKAAPKLLEPIMKVE
;
A
#
# COMPACT_ATOMS: atom_id res chain seq x y z
N VAL A 1 -4.13 -8.07 -25.98
CA VAL A 1 -3.41 -6.78 -25.84
C VAL A 1 -2.24 -7.02 -24.89
N ILE A 2 -1.03 -6.61 -25.25
CA ILE A 2 0.18 -6.81 -24.44
C ILE A 2 0.61 -5.45 -23.87
N ALA A 3 0.98 -5.44 -22.59
CA ALA A 3 1.51 -4.26 -21.90
C ALA A 3 2.95 -4.51 -21.47
N GLN A 4 3.81 -3.51 -21.64
CA GLN A 4 5.20 -3.50 -21.19
C GLN A 4 5.51 -2.21 -20.45
N ALA A 5 6.39 -2.27 -19.46
CA ALA A 5 6.91 -1.08 -18.81
C ALA A 5 8.11 -0.53 -19.60
N VAL A 6 8.17 0.78 -19.72
CA VAL A 6 9.28 1.51 -20.33
C VAL A 6 9.88 2.48 -19.32
N GLU A 7 11.19 2.36 -19.09
CA GLU A 7 11.94 3.19 -18.16
C GLU A 7 13.05 3.95 -18.88
N PRO A 8 13.15 5.29 -18.73
CA PRO A 8 14.22 6.06 -19.34
C PRO A 8 15.54 5.81 -18.60
N LYS A 9 16.67 5.75 -19.31
CA LYS A 9 17.99 5.61 -18.67
C LYS A 9 18.45 6.87 -17.95
N SER A 10 18.00 8.05 -18.38
CA SER A 10 18.40 9.33 -17.80
C SER A 10 17.22 10.30 -17.67
N LYS A 11 17.36 11.33 -16.81
CA LYS A 11 16.35 12.40 -16.70
C LYS A 11 16.15 13.17 -18.00
N SER A 12 17.23 13.39 -18.75
CA SER A 12 17.17 14.04 -20.07
C SER A 12 16.42 13.20 -21.10
N ASP A 13 16.43 11.88 -20.94
CA ASP A 13 15.67 10.95 -21.79
C ASP A 13 14.21 10.86 -21.37
N GLN A 14 13.86 11.16 -20.11
CA GLN A 14 12.47 11.16 -19.63
C GLN A 14 11.60 12.19 -20.37
N GLU A 15 12.10 13.42 -20.56
CA GLU A 15 11.38 14.47 -21.29
C GLU A 15 11.25 14.14 -22.78
N LYS A 16 12.31 13.61 -23.40
CA LYS A 16 12.29 13.17 -24.80
C LYS A 16 11.37 11.99 -25.02
N MET A 17 11.37 11.04 -24.08
CA MET A 17 10.47 9.88 -24.09
C MET A 17 9.02 10.33 -24.00
N GLY A 18 8.69 11.26 -23.11
CA GLY A 18 7.33 11.82 -23.01
C GLY A 18 6.86 12.46 -24.32
N LEU A 19 7.72 13.23 -25.00
CA LEU A 19 7.41 13.84 -26.30
C LEU A 19 7.27 12.78 -27.41
N ALA A 20 8.15 11.78 -27.44
CA ALA A 20 8.13 10.70 -28.42
C ALA A 20 6.87 9.83 -28.29
N LEU A 21 6.53 9.43 -27.07
CA LEU A 21 5.33 8.65 -26.76
C LEU A 21 4.05 9.40 -27.14
N SER A 22 3.99 10.71 -26.90
CA SER A 22 2.85 11.54 -27.28
C SER A 22 2.66 11.65 -28.79
N ARG A 23 3.76 11.79 -29.56
CA ARG A 23 3.70 11.77 -31.03
C ARG A 23 3.31 10.40 -31.59
N LEU A 24 3.90 9.33 -31.06
CA LEU A 24 3.60 7.96 -31.50
C LEU A 24 2.14 7.57 -31.18
N ALA A 25 1.60 8.01 -30.05
CA ALA A 25 0.19 7.82 -29.70
C ALA A 25 -0.78 8.63 -30.60
N ALA A 26 -0.32 9.74 -31.19
CA ALA A 26 -1.09 10.50 -32.17
C ALA A 26 -1.07 9.88 -33.57
N GLU A 27 0.01 9.18 -33.93
CA GLU A 27 0.13 8.44 -35.20
C GLU A 27 -0.64 7.12 -35.18
N ASP A 28 -0.55 6.35 -34.08
CA ASP A 28 -1.23 5.06 -33.93
C ASP A 28 -2.23 5.08 -32.76
N PRO A 29 -3.55 5.12 -33.02
CA PRO A 29 -4.58 5.15 -31.97
C PRO A 29 -4.70 3.82 -31.20
N SER A 30 -4.05 2.76 -31.66
CA SER A 30 -4.00 1.45 -30.99
C SER A 30 -2.92 1.43 -29.91
N PHE A 31 -2.00 2.39 -29.91
CA PHE A 31 -0.99 2.58 -28.90
C PHE A 31 -1.53 3.39 -27.73
N ARG A 32 -1.49 2.79 -26.53
CA ARG A 32 -1.92 3.47 -25.30
C ARG A 32 -0.76 3.58 -24.33
N VAL A 33 -0.59 4.78 -23.80
CA VAL A 33 0.40 5.08 -22.76
C VAL A 33 -0.34 5.39 -21.48
N ARG A 34 0.06 4.75 -20.39
CA ARG A 34 -0.44 5.02 -19.04
C ARG A 34 0.75 5.11 -18.10
N THR A 35 0.71 6.05 -17.18
CA THR A 35 1.69 6.10 -16.09
C THR A 35 1.07 5.42 -14.89
N ASP A 36 1.78 4.46 -14.32
CA ASP A 36 1.37 3.77 -13.10
C ASP A 36 1.77 4.59 -11.88
N GLU A 37 0.80 4.99 -11.05
CA GLU A 37 1.05 5.86 -9.89
C GLU A 37 1.70 5.13 -8.72
N GLU A 38 1.59 3.80 -8.65
CA GLU A 38 2.18 2.99 -7.57
C GLU A 38 3.67 2.70 -7.81
N SER A 39 4.04 2.34 -9.04
CA SER A 39 5.43 2.05 -9.42
C SER A 39 6.19 3.26 -9.97
N GLY A 40 5.49 4.31 -10.41
CA GLY A 40 6.07 5.46 -11.11
C GLY A 40 6.58 5.13 -12.52
N GLN A 41 6.25 3.94 -13.04
CA GLN A 41 6.66 3.47 -14.35
C GLN A 41 5.69 3.92 -15.44
N THR A 42 6.22 4.15 -16.65
CA THR A 42 5.37 4.36 -17.83
C THR A 42 5.06 3.01 -18.45
N ILE A 43 3.78 2.63 -18.51
CA ILE A 43 3.30 1.41 -19.15
C ILE A 43 2.82 1.74 -20.56
N ILE A 44 3.36 1.02 -21.54
CA ILE A 44 2.96 1.06 -22.93
C ILE A 44 2.14 -0.18 -23.28
N ALA A 45 0.98 0.01 -23.90
CA ALA A 45 0.10 -1.06 -24.34
C ALA A 45 -0.05 -1.06 -25.85
N GLY A 46 0.11 -2.24 -26.45
CA GLY A 46 0.05 -2.45 -27.89
C GLY A 46 -0.69 -3.72 -28.27
N MET A 47 -0.97 -3.85 -29.57
CA MET A 47 -1.70 -5.00 -30.11
C MET A 47 -0.89 -6.32 -30.05
N GLY A 48 0.44 -6.25 -30.03
CA GLY A 48 1.32 -7.41 -29.95
C GLY A 48 2.78 -7.03 -29.69
N GLU A 49 3.61 -8.03 -29.44
CA GLU A 49 5.04 -7.87 -29.12
C GLU A 49 5.81 -7.20 -30.26
N LEU A 50 5.55 -7.61 -31.52
CA LEU A 50 6.18 -7.01 -32.69
C LEU A 50 5.85 -5.51 -32.84
N HIS A 51 4.62 -5.12 -32.51
CA HIS A 51 4.23 -3.72 -32.57
C HIS A 51 5.04 -2.89 -31.55
N LEU A 52 5.20 -3.41 -30.34
CA LEU A 52 6.00 -2.74 -29.30
C LEU A 52 7.49 -2.67 -29.67
N ASP A 53 8.05 -3.72 -30.27
CA ASP A 53 9.45 -3.76 -30.69
C ASP A 53 9.76 -2.72 -31.79
N ILE A 54 8.87 -2.60 -32.79
CA ILE A 54 8.97 -1.58 -33.86
C ILE A 54 8.87 -0.17 -33.26
N LEU A 55 7.97 0.05 -32.30
CA LEU A 55 7.82 1.35 -31.65
C LEU A 55 9.08 1.75 -30.86
N VAL A 56 9.73 0.80 -30.18
CA VAL A 56 10.98 1.08 -29.47
C VAL A 56 12.12 1.36 -30.44
N ASP A 57 12.21 0.64 -31.56
CA ASP A 57 13.20 0.93 -32.61
C ASP A 57 12.98 2.32 -33.23
N ARG A 58 11.73 2.72 -33.51
CA ARG A 58 11.39 4.09 -33.95
C ARG A 58 11.78 5.13 -32.90
N MET A 59 11.51 4.89 -31.60
CA MET A 59 11.93 5.80 -30.52
C MET A 59 13.46 5.98 -30.48
N LYS A 60 14.22 4.90 -30.66
CA LYS A 60 15.69 4.96 -30.71
C LYS A 60 16.20 5.70 -31.95
N ARG A 61 15.60 5.48 -33.13
CA ARG A 61 16.06 6.08 -34.40
C ARG A 61 15.66 7.54 -34.57
N GLU A 62 14.37 7.85 -34.34
CA GLU A 62 13.81 9.18 -34.59
C GLU A 62 14.10 10.15 -33.44
N PHE A 63 14.00 9.69 -32.19
CA PHE A 63 14.10 10.56 -31.01
C PHE A 63 15.40 10.39 -30.22
N LYS A 64 16.26 9.43 -30.61
CA LYS A 64 17.53 9.12 -29.93
C LYS A 64 17.35 8.89 -28.43
N VAL A 65 16.25 8.24 -28.04
CA VAL A 65 15.94 7.90 -26.65
C VAL A 65 16.39 6.49 -26.35
N GLU A 66 17.24 6.33 -25.34
CA GLU A 66 17.55 5.01 -24.80
C GLU A 66 16.61 4.69 -23.63
N ALA A 67 15.65 3.81 -23.88
CA ALA A 67 14.74 3.28 -22.86
C ALA A 67 14.99 1.78 -22.63
N ASN A 68 14.80 1.36 -21.38
CA ASN A 68 14.78 -0.04 -21.00
C ASN A 68 13.33 -0.54 -21.05
N ILE A 69 13.15 -1.75 -21.57
CA ILE A 69 11.85 -2.41 -21.64
C ILE A 69 11.86 -3.54 -20.60
N GLY A 70 10.79 -3.63 -19.82
CA GLY A 70 10.57 -4.71 -18.87
C GLY A 70 9.11 -5.17 -18.84
N ALA A 71 8.88 -6.28 -18.15
CA ALA A 71 7.53 -6.65 -17.75
C ALA A 71 7.01 -5.59 -16.75
N PRO A 72 5.73 -5.18 -16.84
CA PRO A 72 5.16 -4.27 -15.87
C PRO A 72 5.24 -4.89 -14.47
N GLN A 73 5.58 -4.07 -13.47
CA GLN A 73 5.52 -4.53 -12.09
C GLN A 73 4.08 -4.87 -11.72
N VAL A 74 3.92 -5.99 -11.03
CA VAL A 74 2.63 -6.42 -10.52
C VAL A 74 2.38 -5.69 -9.21
N ALA A 75 1.26 -4.98 -9.11
CA ALA A 75 0.79 -4.38 -7.87
C ALA A 75 0.35 -5.50 -6.91
N TYR A 76 1.32 -6.05 -6.18
CA TYR A 76 1.05 -7.00 -5.12
C TYR A 76 0.35 -6.30 -3.96
N ARG A 77 -0.48 -7.04 -3.25
CA ARG A 77 -1.08 -6.60 -2.00
C ARG A 77 -0.78 -7.61 -0.91
N GLU A 78 -0.93 -7.22 0.34
CA GLU A 78 -0.77 -8.14 1.46
C GLU A 78 -2.11 -8.33 2.16
N THR A 79 -2.39 -9.53 2.65
CA THR A 79 -3.55 -9.81 3.50
C THR A 79 -3.13 -10.71 4.67
N ILE A 80 -4.02 -10.91 5.64
CA ILE A 80 -3.83 -11.85 6.74
C ILE A 80 -4.68 -13.10 6.52
N THR A 81 -4.32 -14.21 7.14
CA THR A 81 -5.01 -15.50 6.93
C THR A 81 -5.62 -16.10 8.19
N ARG A 82 -5.09 -15.76 9.36
CA ARG A 82 -5.59 -16.23 10.65
C ARG A 82 -5.96 -15.07 11.55
N GLU A 83 -6.91 -15.31 12.44
CA GLU A 83 -7.23 -14.37 13.49
C GLU A 83 -6.06 -14.30 14.49
N ALA A 84 -5.68 -13.09 14.90
CA ALA A 84 -4.65 -12.86 15.90
C ALA A 84 -5.13 -11.81 16.91
N GLU A 85 -5.11 -12.18 18.18
CA GLU A 85 -5.30 -11.24 19.28
C GLU A 85 -3.93 -10.69 19.72
N ILE A 86 -3.85 -9.37 19.86
CA ILE A 86 -2.65 -8.68 20.34
C ILE A 86 -3.02 -7.72 21.48
N ASP A 87 -2.29 -7.84 22.58
CA ASP A 87 -2.28 -6.88 23.68
C ASP A 87 -0.94 -6.15 23.66
N TYR A 88 -0.98 -4.83 23.47
CA TYR A 88 0.22 -4.01 23.45
C TYR A 88 0.08 -2.85 24.41
N THR A 89 1.09 -2.68 25.27
CA THR A 89 1.19 -1.56 26.19
C THR A 89 2.39 -0.69 25.82
N HIS A 90 2.11 0.52 25.36
CA HIS A 90 3.11 1.56 25.17
C HIS A 90 3.27 2.36 26.47
N LYS A 91 4.44 2.24 27.10
CA LYS A 91 4.83 3.06 28.25
C LYS A 91 6.20 3.68 27.99
N LYS A 92 6.25 5.01 27.83
CA LYS A 92 7.51 5.75 27.69
C LYS A 92 7.54 6.88 28.71
N GLN A 93 8.50 6.82 29.61
CA GLN A 93 8.72 7.83 30.64
C GLN A 93 10.02 8.56 30.31
N SER A 94 9.92 9.62 29.52
CA SER A 94 11.09 10.44 29.12
C SER A 94 11.00 11.79 29.81
N GLY A 95 11.41 11.88 31.08
CA GLY A 95 11.74 13.12 31.82
C GLY A 95 10.71 14.28 31.89
N GLY A 96 9.58 14.20 31.18
CA GLY A 96 8.49 15.17 31.05
C GLY A 96 7.14 14.43 30.97
N SER A 97 6.15 14.94 30.22
CA SER A 97 4.84 14.29 30.05
C SER A 97 5.01 12.82 29.63
N GLY A 98 4.56 11.89 30.47
CA GLY A 98 4.64 10.47 30.15
C GLY A 98 3.73 10.14 28.97
N GLN A 99 4.07 9.06 28.27
CA GLN A 99 3.20 8.46 27.27
C GLN A 99 2.76 7.09 27.77
N PHE A 100 1.46 6.93 27.95
CA PHE A 100 0.83 5.66 28.30
C PHE A 100 -0.35 5.39 27.36
N ALA A 101 -0.35 4.23 26.75
CA ALA A 101 -1.51 3.69 26.04
C ALA A 101 -1.42 2.18 26.00
N ARG A 102 -2.49 1.50 26.41
CA ARG A 102 -2.65 0.06 26.18
C ARG A 102 -3.80 -0.15 25.20
N VAL A 103 -3.55 -0.96 24.17
CA VAL A 103 -4.55 -1.34 23.17
C VAL A 103 -4.58 -2.85 23.03
N LYS A 104 -5.79 -3.40 23.01
CA LYS A 104 -6.04 -4.80 22.74
C LYS A 104 -6.85 -4.90 21.45
N LEU A 105 -6.21 -5.43 20.41
CA LEU A 105 -6.76 -5.52 19.06
C LEU A 105 -6.93 -6.99 18.68
N VAL A 106 -8.05 -7.30 18.02
CA VAL A 106 -8.26 -8.56 17.33
C VAL A 106 -8.20 -8.29 15.84
N LEU A 107 -7.25 -8.95 15.17
CA LEU A 107 -7.04 -8.89 13.74
C LEU A 107 -7.65 -10.12 13.12
N SER A 108 -8.63 -9.95 12.24
CA SER A 108 -9.28 -11.03 11.50
C SER A 108 -9.22 -10.75 10.00
N PRO A 109 -9.01 -11.78 9.15
CA PRO A 109 -9.14 -11.61 7.71
C PRO A 109 -10.55 -11.15 7.36
N ALA A 110 -10.68 -10.16 6.47
CA ALA A 110 -11.96 -9.75 5.90
C ALA A 110 -12.26 -10.56 4.63
N GLU A 111 -13.50 -10.47 4.12
CA GLU A 111 -13.83 -11.04 2.82
C GLU A 111 -13.07 -10.31 1.70
N ALA A 112 -12.78 -11.02 0.61
CA ALA A 112 -12.01 -10.49 -0.50
C ALA A 112 -12.73 -9.29 -1.14
N GLY A 113 -12.11 -8.11 -1.10
CA GLY A 113 -12.67 -6.86 -1.62
C GLY A 113 -13.46 -6.03 -0.60
N GLU A 114 -13.56 -6.46 0.66
CA GLU A 114 -14.18 -5.68 1.74
C GLU A 114 -13.25 -4.53 2.20
N GLY A 115 -11.94 -4.65 1.96
CA GLY A 115 -10.97 -3.60 2.27
C GLY A 115 -10.62 -3.52 3.75
N PHE A 116 -10.53 -2.30 4.30
CA PHE A 116 -10.21 -2.07 5.71
C PHE A 116 -11.47 -1.81 6.52
N VAL A 117 -11.76 -2.70 7.47
CA VAL A 117 -12.89 -2.57 8.40
C VAL A 117 -12.36 -2.37 9.81
N PHE A 118 -12.79 -1.29 10.46
CA PHE A 118 -12.48 -1.02 11.87
C PHE A 118 -13.75 -1.04 12.70
N GLU A 119 -13.81 -1.92 13.70
CA GLU A 119 -14.90 -1.98 14.67
C GLU A 119 -14.35 -1.70 16.08
N SER A 120 -15.13 -0.96 16.87
CA SER A 120 -14.82 -0.69 18.27
C SER A 120 -15.82 -1.41 19.17
N GLU A 121 -15.38 -2.45 19.87
CA GLU A 121 -16.15 -3.26 20.81
C GLU A 121 -15.79 -2.92 22.27
N ILE A 122 -15.38 -1.67 22.55
CA ILE A 122 -14.95 -1.26 23.90
C ILE A 122 -16.13 -1.33 24.88
N VAL A 123 -15.97 -2.16 25.90
CA VAL A 123 -16.92 -2.28 27.02
C VAL A 123 -16.45 -1.41 28.19
N GLY A 124 -17.35 -0.62 28.79
CA GLY A 124 -17.07 0.08 30.05
C GLY A 124 -16.23 1.35 29.97
N GLY A 125 -15.91 1.85 28.77
CA GLY A 125 -15.20 3.13 28.61
C GLY A 125 -13.69 3.06 28.91
N SER A 126 -13.09 1.87 28.88
CA SER A 126 -11.64 1.65 29.09
C SER A 126 -10.75 2.40 28.10
N VAL A 127 -11.32 2.87 26.99
CA VAL A 127 -10.72 3.85 26.08
C VAL A 127 -11.76 4.94 25.80
N PRO A 128 -11.48 6.22 26.15
CA PRO A 128 -12.31 7.35 25.78
C PRO A 128 -12.56 7.42 24.27
N LYS A 129 -13.78 7.78 23.88
CA LYS A 129 -14.18 7.88 22.45
C LYS A 129 -13.31 8.85 21.65
N GLU A 130 -12.67 9.80 22.33
CA GLU A 130 -11.75 10.78 21.77
C GLU A 130 -10.44 10.16 21.26
N TYR A 131 -10.03 9.00 21.80
CA TYR A 131 -8.78 8.31 21.41
C TYR A 131 -8.99 7.23 20.34
N ILE A 132 -10.22 6.72 20.16
CA ILE A 132 -10.58 5.76 19.12
C ILE A 132 -10.14 6.20 17.71
N PRO A 133 -10.37 7.45 17.25
CA PRO A 133 -9.89 7.87 15.93
C PRO A 133 -8.36 7.87 15.81
N GLY A 134 -7.62 8.05 16.92
CA GLY A 134 -6.17 7.91 16.95
C GLY A 134 -5.71 6.47 16.74
N VAL A 135 -6.44 5.50 17.30
CA VAL A 135 -6.22 4.07 17.08
C VAL A 135 -6.44 3.72 15.61
N GLN A 136 -7.58 4.12 15.04
CA GLN A 136 -7.91 3.85 13.64
C GLN A 136 -6.87 4.45 12.68
N LYS A 137 -6.43 5.69 12.92
CA LYS A 137 -5.36 6.33 12.14
C LYS A 137 -4.02 5.60 12.28
N GLY A 138 -3.69 5.15 13.48
CA GLY A 138 -2.47 4.37 13.74
C GLY A 138 -2.45 3.08 12.93
N VAL A 139 -3.57 2.34 12.92
CA VAL A 139 -3.74 1.11 12.14
C VAL A 139 -3.67 1.40 10.64
N ALA A 140 -4.45 2.34 10.14
CA ALA A 140 -4.49 2.71 8.71
C ALA A 140 -3.12 3.16 8.19
N SER A 141 -2.34 3.86 9.02
CA SER A 141 -0.99 4.31 8.69
C SER A 141 0.03 3.16 8.56
N VAL A 142 -0.20 2.00 9.17
CA VAL A 142 0.65 0.82 8.96
C VAL A 142 0.13 -0.01 7.79
N MET A 143 -1.17 0.00 7.51
CA MET A 143 -1.73 -0.72 6.36
C MET A 143 -1.18 -0.23 5.01
N THR A 144 -0.69 1.01 4.92
CA THR A 144 -0.02 1.50 3.70
C THR A 144 1.32 0.83 3.43
N SER A 145 1.94 0.19 4.43
CA SER A 145 3.22 -0.51 4.29
C SER A 145 3.20 -1.83 5.04
N GLY A 146 2.90 -2.90 4.31
CA GLY A 146 2.85 -4.27 4.80
C GLY A 146 4.19 -4.76 5.33
N VAL A 147 4.14 -5.86 6.09
CA VAL A 147 5.29 -6.35 6.86
C VAL A 147 6.18 -7.30 6.03
N LEU A 148 5.63 -7.98 5.01
CA LEU A 148 6.42 -8.92 4.21
C LEU A 148 7.26 -8.22 3.15
N ALA A 149 6.63 -7.39 2.33
CA ALA A 149 7.24 -6.82 1.14
C ALA A 149 7.00 -5.31 1.00
N GLY A 150 6.34 -4.70 1.99
CA GLY A 150 6.07 -3.26 2.00
C GLY A 150 4.92 -2.85 1.10
N PHE A 151 4.13 -3.80 0.60
CA PHE A 151 2.96 -3.53 -0.23
C PHE A 151 1.75 -3.16 0.64
N PRO A 152 0.78 -2.41 0.10
CA PRO A 152 -0.41 -2.05 0.86
C PRO A 152 -1.21 -3.29 1.28
N MET A 153 -1.63 -3.31 2.54
CA MET A 153 -2.46 -4.38 3.08
C MET A 153 -3.93 -4.13 2.78
N VAL A 154 -4.64 -5.16 2.35
CA VAL A 154 -6.09 -5.15 2.06
C VAL A 154 -6.78 -6.34 2.71
N ASP A 155 -8.10 -6.22 2.83
CA ASP A 155 -8.99 -7.25 3.38
C ASP A 155 -8.62 -7.61 4.83
N VAL A 156 -8.48 -6.58 5.67
CA VAL A 156 -8.14 -6.71 7.09
C VAL A 156 -9.24 -6.07 7.93
N LYS A 157 -9.82 -6.87 8.82
CA LYS A 157 -10.77 -6.43 9.83
C LYS A 157 -10.09 -6.30 11.19
N VAL A 158 -10.21 -5.14 11.80
CA VAL A 158 -9.58 -4.80 13.08
C VAL A 158 -10.64 -4.45 14.10
N ARG A 159 -10.68 -5.21 15.19
CA ARG A 159 -11.63 -5.01 16.29
C ARG A 159 -10.89 -4.55 17.53
N LEU A 160 -11.25 -3.37 18.04
CA LEU A 160 -10.73 -2.84 19.30
C LEU A 160 -11.60 -3.35 20.45
N ILE A 161 -11.12 -4.38 21.15
CA ILE A 161 -11.89 -5.08 22.19
C ILE A 161 -11.69 -4.47 23.58
N ASP A 162 -10.47 -4.02 23.88
CA ASP A 162 -10.12 -3.50 25.19
C ASP A 162 -8.93 -2.52 25.08
N GLY A 163 -8.71 -1.76 26.13
CA GLY A 163 -7.57 -0.86 26.24
C GLY A 163 -7.48 -0.26 27.63
N ALA A 164 -6.40 0.45 27.89
CA ALA A 164 -6.26 1.19 29.13
C ALA A 164 -5.63 2.55 28.84
N TYR A 165 -6.18 3.57 29.49
CA TYR A 165 -5.65 4.92 29.49
C TYR A 165 -5.26 5.34 30.91
N HIS A 166 -4.43 6.36 30.99
CA HIS A 166 -4.03 7.03 32.20
C HIS A 166 -4.36 8.52 32.06
N ASP A 167 -4.98 9.12 33.07
CA ASP A 167 -5.56 10.46 32.96
C ASP A 167 -4.53 11.55 32.60
N VAL A 168 -3.28 11.39 33.07
CA VAL A 168 -2.22 12.40 32.91
C VAL A 168 -1.24 12.06 31.79
N ASP A 169 -1.06 10.78 31.49
CA ASP A 169 -0.01 10.29 30.58
C ASP A 169 -0.56 9.77 29.24
N SER A 170 -1.89 9.64 29.10
CA SER A 170 -2.50 9.23 27.84
C SER A 170 -2.78 10.42 26.94
N SER A 171 -2.47 10.22 25.66
CA SER A 171 -2.74 11.18 24.59
C SER A 171 -3.14 10.44 23.32
N VAL A 172 -3.81 11.15 22.41
CA VAL A 172 -4.17 10.62 21.08
C VAL A 172 -2.94 10.06 20.36
N LEU A 173 -1.80 10.75 20.47
CA LEU A 173 -0.52 10.32 19.88
C LEU A 173 0.02 9.03 20.51
N ALA A 174 -0.11 8.87 21.83
CA ALA A 174 0.29 7.63 22.50
C ALA A 174 -0.54 6.43 22.00
N PHE A 175 -1.85 6.61 21.82
CA PHE A 175 -2.72 5.58 21.24
C PHE A 175 -2.42 5.29 19.77
N GLU A 176 -2.08 6.30 18.98
CA GLU A 176 -1.64 6.11 17.59
C GLU A 176 -0.36 5.26 17.52
N ILE A 177 0.65 5.59 18.33
CA ILE A 177 1.91 4.84 18.40
C ILE A 177 1.71 3.42 18.91
N ALA A 178 0.90 3.25 19.97
CA ALA A 178 0.57 1.94 20.52
C ALA A 178 -0.14 1.07 19.47
N SER A 179 -1.07 1.63 18.72
CA SER A 179 -1.83 0.91 17.68
C SER A 179 -0.96 0.52 16.49
N ARG A 180 -0.02 1.38 16.09
CA ARG A 180 0.97 1.04 15.06
C ARG A 180 1.82 -0.16 15.46
N ALA A 181 2.32 -0.17 16.70
CA ALA A 181 3.13 -1.27 17.22
C ALA A 181 2.31 -2.55 17.39
N ALA A 182 1.12 -2.46 17.99
CA ALA A 182 0.19 -3.56 18.15
C ALA A 182 -0.15 -4.22 16.81
N PHE A 183 -0.47 -3.41 15.80
CA PHE A 183 -0.81 -3.91 14.47
C PHE A 183 0.36 -4.61 13.79
N ARG A 184 1.59 -4.08 13.89
CA ARG A 184 2.80 -4.74 13.37
C ARG A 184 3.08 -6.09 14.02
N GLU A 185 2.96 -6.18 15.34
CA GLU A 185 3.13 -7.44 16.06
C GLU A 185 2.00 -8.43 15.74
N GLY A 186 0.77 -7.92 15.62
CA GLY A 186 -0.40 -8.70 15.27
C GLY A 186 -0.35 -9.29 13.87
N ILE A 187 0.09 -8.54 12.86
CA ILE A 187 0.25 -9.04 11.47
C ILE A 187 1.22 -10.21 11.42
N ASN A 188 2.38 -10.11 12.09
CA ASN A 188 3.36 -11.20 12.12
C ASN A 188 2.73 -12.50 12.69
N LYS A 189 1.86 -12.36 13.68
CA LYS A 189 1.10 -13.48 14.25
C LYS A 189 -0.07 -13.92 13.37
N ALA A 190 -0.56 -13.07 12.48
CA ALA A 190 -1.72 -13.31 11.62
C ALA A 190 -1.41 -14.05 10.30
N ALA A 191 -0.18 -14.58 10.13
CA ALA A 191 0.32 -15.23 8.91
C ALA A 191 -0.01 -14.39 7.65
N PRO A 192 0.78 -13.34 7.40
CA PRO A 192 0.55 -12.49 6.25
C PRO A 192 0.79 -13.29 4.96
N LYS A 193 0.03 -12.98 3.93
CA LYS A 193 0.09 -13.61 2.60
C LYS A 193 0.10 -12.53 1.54
N LEU A 194 0.89 -12.74 0.48
CA LEU A 194 0.84 -11.93 -0.72
C LEU A 194 -0.39 -12.28 -1.57
N LEU A 195 -1.09 -11.26 -2.03
CA LEU A 195 -2.14 -11.33 -3.02
C LEU A 195 -1.61 -10.76 -4.34
N GLU A 196 -1.91 -11.49 -5.41
CA GLU A 196 -1.66 -11.08 -6.79
C GLU A 196 -2.99 -10.69 -7.47
N PRO A 197 -2.98 -9.72 -8.39
CA PRO A 197 -4.16 -9.34 -9.14
C PRO A 197 -4.55 -10.47 -10.10
N ILE A 198 -5.77 -11.00 -9.94
CA ILE A 198 -6.35 -11.96 -10.87
C ILE A 198 -7.21 -11.19 -11.88
N MET A 199 -6.81 -11.20 -13.14
CA MET A 199 -7.60 -10.61 -14.23
C MET A 199 -8.46 -11.66 -14.90
N LYS A 200 -9.76 -11.38 -15.05
CA LYS A 200 -10.63 -12.17 -15.90
C LYS A 200 -10.43 -11.74 -17.36
N VAL A 201 -10.04 -12.67 -18.21
CA VAL A 201 -9.91 -12.46 -19.65
C VAL A 201 -11.18 -13.00 -20.32
N GLU A 202 -11.82 -12.18 -21.16
CA GLU A 202 -12.85 -12.61 -22.10
C GLU A 202 -12.25 -12.80 -23.50
#